data_AF-A0A0S8JPR8-F1
#
_entry.id   AF-A0A0S8JPR8-F1
#
_cell.length_a   1.000
_cell.length_b   1.000
_cell.length_c   1.000
_cell.angle_alpha   90.00
_cell.angle_beta   90.00
_cell.angle_gamma   90.00
#
_symmetry.space_group_name_H-M   'P 1'
#
loop_
_entity.id
_entity.type
_entity.pdbx_description
1 polymer ?
#
loop_
_entity_poly.entity_id
_entity_poly.type
_entity_poly.pdbx_seq_one_letter_code
_entity_poly.pdbx_strand_id
1 'polypeptide(L)'
;MSSSLAKSVSLALLLSIALPVAVVPALELDTERFMPLEEVQPGMTGVGRSVFQGTTIEEFDAEIISILKNAFPKHDLILARLSGGPIEEAGVIAGMSGSPVYIDGRMIGAVGYSF
;
A
#
# COMPACT_ATOMS: atom_id res chain seq x y z
N MET A 1 -8.80 -64.61 -38.04
CA MET A 1 -9.44 -63.30 -38.32
C MET A 1 -10.01 -62.75 -37.02
N SER A 2 -9.56 -61.55 -36.67
CA SER A 2 -10.18 -60.54 -35.80
C SER A 2 -10.49 -60.83 -34.32
N SER A 3 -9.95 -59.92 -33.49
CA SER A 3 -10.53 -59.37 -32.25
C SER A 3 -10.12 -60.00 -30.91
N SER A 4 -9.10 -59.41 -30.26
CA SER A 4 -9.30 -58.66 -29.00
C SER A 4 -7.98 -58.04 -28.50
N LEU A 5 -7.23 -57.40 -29.40
CA LEU A 5 -6.11 -56.50 -29.09
C LEU A 5 -6.57 -55.22 -28.33
N ALA A 6 -7.80 -55.20 -27.81
CA ALA A 6 -8.46 -54.03 -27.20
C ALA A 6 -8.55 -54.11 -25.68
N LYS A 7 -8.04 -55.17 -25.03
CA LYS A 7 -8.08 -55.29 -23.56
C LYS A 7 -6.84 -54.75 -22.84
N SER A 8 -5.82 -54.27 -23.57
CA SER A 8 -4.54 -53.83 -22.98
C SER A 8 -4.32 -52.32 -22.98
N VAL A 9 -5.28 -51.51 -23.47
CA VAL A 9 -5.06 -50.07 -23.70
C VAL A 9 -5.97 -49.16 -22.87
N SER A 10 -6.89 -49.69 -22.06
CA SER A 10 -7.80 -48.84 -21.28
C SER A 10 -7.32 -48.51 -19.84
N LEU A 11 -6.13 -48.95 -19.42
CA LEU A 11 -5.65 -48.71 -18.05
C LEU A 11 -4.50 -47.67 -17.93
N ALA A 12 -4.00 -47.12 -19.02
CA ALA A 12 -2.77 -46.32 -18.99
C ALA A 12 -2.88 -44.92 -19.61
N LEU A 13 -4.04 -44.26 -19.52
CA LEU A 13 -4.15 -42.85 -19.92
C LEU A 13 -4.87 -41.97 -18.87
N LEU A 14 -4.59 -42.24 -17.59
CA LEU A 14 -4.78 -41.29 -16.50
C LEU A 14 -3.44 -41.04 -15.80
N LEU A 15 -2.35 -40.91 -16.58
CA LEU A 15 -1.10 -40.42 -16.03
C LEU A 15 -1.17 -38.90 -15.98
N SER A 16 -1.66 -38.45 -14.83
CA SER A 16 -1.70 -37.10 -14.31
C SER A 16 -0.50 -36.27 -14.77
N ILE A 17 -0.72 -35.31 -15.67
CA ILE A 17 0.20 -34.18 -15.81
C ILE A 17 -0.08 -33.29 -14.60
N ALA A 18 0.52 -33.63 -13.46
CA ALA A 18 0.63 -32.72 -12.34
C ALA A 18 1.65 -31.65 -12.74
N LEU A 19 1.17 -30.58 -13.37
CA LEU A 19 1.97 -29.37 -13.55
C LEU A 19 2.46 -28.94 -12.16
N PRO A 20 3.76 -28.71 -11.95
CA PRO A 20 4.22 -28.09 -10.73
C PRO A 20 3.59 -26.70 -10.66
N VAL A 21 2.60 -26.54 -9.80
CA VAL A 21 2.09 -25.22 -9.44
C VAL A 21 3.22 -24.55 -8.68
N ALA A 22 3.94 -23.67 -9.36
CA ALA A 22 4.90 -22.80 -8.70
C ALA A 22 4.13 -21.98 -7.67
N VAL A 23 4.38 -22.24 -6.38
CA VAL A 23 3.90 -21.38 -5.31
C VAL A 23 4.74 -20.11 -5.42
N VAL A 24 4.16 -19.10 -6.05
CA VAL A 24 4.73 -17.76 -6.04
C VAL A 24 4.50 -17.22 -4.62
N PRO A 25 5.53 -16.88 -3.85
CA PRO A 25 5.31 -16.27 -2.55
C PRO A 25 4.51 -14.99 -2.74
N ALA A 26 3.44 -14.84 -1.96
CA ALA A 26 2.69 -13.60 -1.94
C ALA A 26 3.63 -12.47 -1.50
N LEU A 27 3.59 -11.35 -2.20
CA LEU A 27 4.29 -10.15 -1.77
C LEU A 27 3.52 -9.61 -0.55
N GLU A 28 3.98 -9.95 0.65
CA GLU A 28 3.37 -9.44 1.88
C GLU A 28 3.86 -8.02 2.15
N LEU A 29 2.97 -7.16 2.65
CA LEU A 29 3.32 -5.84 3.16
C LEU A 29 4.24 -6.00 4.36
N ASP A 30 5.33 -5.25 4.40
CA ASP A 30 6.18 -5.13 5.58
C ASP A 30 5.45 -4.28 6.62
N THR A 31 4.71 -4.95 7.50
CA THR A 31 3.88 -4.31 8.52
C THR A 31 4.69 -3.66 9.65
N GLU A 32 6.00 -3.90 9.73
CA GLU A 32 6.89 -3.18 10.64
C GLU A 32 7.21 -1.79 10.10
N ARG A 33 7.27 -1.63 8.78
CA ARG A 33 7.61 -0.36 8.11
C ARG A 33 6.39 0.41 7.61
N PHE A 34 5.31 -0.29 7.26
CA PHE A 34 4.11 0.29 6.68
C PHE A 34 2.88 -0.07 7.51
N MET A 35 2.00 0.90 7.71
CA MET A 35 0.70 0.65 8.32
C MET A 35 -0.32 0.36 7.20
N PRO A 36 -0.97 -0.80 7.19
CA PRO A 36 -2.09 -1.08 6.30
C PRO A 36 -3.20 -0.04 6.46
N LEU A 37 -3.87 0.33 5.36
CA LEU A 37 -4.91 1.36 5.38
C LEU A 37 -6.09 0.99 6.30
N GLU A 38 -6.33 -0.30 6.49
CA GLU A 38 -7.38 -0.85 7.35
C GLU A 38 -7.14 -0.55 8.84
N GLU A 39 -5.88 -0.31 9.23
CA GLU A 39 -5.51 0.08 10.59
C GLU A 39 -5.63 1.60 10.81
N VAL A 40 -5.61 2.40 9.74
CA VAL A 40 -5.69 3.87 9.85
C VAL A 40 -7.11 4.28 10.21
N GLN A 41 -7.26 5.13 11.23
CA GLN A 41 -8.55 5.59 11.71
C GLN A 41 -8.59 7.11 11.90
N PRO A 42 -9.77 7.74 11.71
CA PRO A 42 -9.98 9.13 12.11
C PRO A 42 -9.60 9.38 13.57
N GLY A 43 -9.00 10.54 13.84
CA GLY A 43 -8.52 10.95 15.16
C GLY A 43 -7.12 10.47 15.51
N MET A 44 -6.50 9.61 14.69
CA MET A 44 -5.08 9.30 14.86
C MET A 44 -4.20 10.51 14.55
N THR A 45 -3.05 10.60 15.23
CA THR A 45 -2.05 11.64 14.97
C THR A 45 -0.78 10.97 14.47
N GLY A 46 -0.20 11.55 13.42
CA GLY A 46 1.05 11.11 12.82
C GLY A 46 2.06 12.25 12.69
N VAL A 47 3.26 11.87 12.27
CA VAL A 47 4.37 12.77 12.00
C VAL A 47 4.70 12.68 10.52
N GLY A 48 4.63 13.80 9.83
CA GLY A 48 5.13 13.96 8.47
C GLY A 48 6.54 14.51 8.45
N ARG A 49 7.28 14.20 7.39
CA ARG A 49 8.66 14.68 7.19
C ARG A 49 8.81 15.34 5.83
N SER A 50 9.44 16.50 5.80
CA SER A 50 9.73 17.24 4.57
C SER A 50 11.07 17.95 4.65
N VAL A 51 11.53 18.49 3.52
CA VAL A 51 12.64 19.44 3.48
C VAL A 51 12.06 20.78 3.02
N PHE A 52 12.01 21.77 3.91
CA PHE A 52 11.54 23.11 3.55
C PHE A 52 12.67 24.01 3.07
N GLN A 53 13.90 23.78 3.57
CA GLN A 53 15.08 24.53 3.14
C GLN A 53 16.34 23.67 3.09
N GLY A 54 17.11 23.82 2.00
CA GLY A 54 18.38 23.15 1.81
C GLY A 54 18.21 21.64 1.76
N THR A 55 18.74 20.95 2.77
CA THR A 55 18.68 19.49 2.90
C THR A 55 18.23 19.04 4.29
N THR A 56 17.76 19.98 5.12
CA THR A 56 17.37 19.69 6.49
C THR A 56 15.99 19.04 6.50
N ILE A 57 15.89 17.86 7.10
CA ILE A 57 14.61 17.20 7.32
C ILE A 57 13.95 17.84 8.54
N GLU A 58 12.73 18.30 8.34
CA GLU A 58 11.88 18.87 9.38
C GLU A 58 10.57 18.09 9.48
N GLU A 59 9.99 18.10 10.67
CA GLU A 59 8.78 17.37 10.99
C GLU A 59 7.56 18.30 11.05
N PHE A 60 6.41 17.76 10.69
CA PHE A 60 5.10 18.40 10.82
C PHE A 60 4.09 17.39 11.38
N ASP A 61 3.05 17.88 12.04
CA ASP A 61 1.99 17.03 12.60
C ASP A 61 0.93 16.74 11.54
N ALA A 62 0.34 15.54 11.60
CA ALA A 62 -0.75 15.12 10.74
C ALA A 62 -1.89 14.49 11.55
N GLU A 63 -3.01 15.19 11.68
CA GLU A 63 -4.23 14.66 12.28
C GLU A 63 -5.09 13.99 11.20
N ILE A 64 -5.39 12.70 11.35
CA ILE A 64 -6.21 11.96 10.40
C ILE A 64 -7.68 12.34 10.61
N ILE A 65 -8.29 12.96 9.61
CA ILE A 65 -9.68 13.40 9.65
C ILE A 65 -10.62 12.32 9.13
N SER A 66 -10.28 11.70 7.99
CA SER A 66 -11.10 10.62 7.40
C SER A 66 -10.34 9.81 6.35
N ILE A 67 -10.94 8.69 5.92
CA ILE A 67 -10.49 7.94 4.74
C ILE A 67 -11.54 8.13 3.64
N LEU A 68 -11.14 8.75 2.53
CA LEU A 68 -11.96 8.95 1.35
C LEU A 68 -11.79 7.75 0.41
N LYS A 69 -12.77 6.84 0.43
CA LYS A 69 -12.75 5.63 -0.40
C LYS A 69 -13.00 5.96 -1.86
N ASN A 70 -12.17 5.39 -2.76
CA ASN A 70 -12.27 5.58 -4.22
C ASN A 70 -12.33 7.07 -4.63
N ALA A 71 -11.54 7.93 -3.96
CA ALA A 71 -11.44 9.34 -4.26
C ALA A 71 -10.85 9.60 -5.66
N PHE A 72 -10.02 8.69 -6.14
CA PHE A 72 -9.69 8.52 -7.56
C PHE A 72 -10.00 7.09 -7.99
N PRO A 73 -10.07 6.79 -9.31
CA PRO A 73 -10.36 5.44 -9.78
C PRO A 73 -9.43 4.39 -9.16
N LYS A 74 -9.98 3.56 -8.28
CA LYS A 74 -9.25 2.51 -7.54
C LYS A 74 -8.19 3.01 -6.55
N HIS A 75 -8.27 4.27 -6.11
CA HIS A 75 -7.38 4.81 -5.08
C HIS A 75 -8.17 5.47 -3.96
N ASP A 76 -7.89 5.03 -2.73
CA ASP A 76 -8.35 5.68 -1.51
C ASP A 76 -7.40 6.83 -1.14
N LEU A 77 -7.92 7.85 -0.46
CA LEU A 77 -7.11 8.94 0.11
C LEU A 77 -7.30 9.01 1.62
N ILE A 78 -6.20 9.28 2.32
CA ILE A 78 -6.23 9.67 3.73
C ILE A 78 -6.37 11.20 3.76
N LEU A 79 -7.47 11.69 4.33
CA LEU A 79 -7.66 13.12 4.57
C LEU A 79 -7.04 13.47 5.92
N ALA A 80 -6.07 14.37 5.92
CA ALA A 80 -5.39 14.82 7.13
C ALA A 80 -5.36 16.35 7.23
N ARG A 81 -5.40 16.86 8.46
CA ARG A 81 -5.04 18.24 8.78
C ARG A 81 -3.57 18.26 9.15
N LEU A 82 -2.81 19.13 8.48
CA LEU A 82 -1.38 19.27 8.73
C LEU A 82 -1.13 20.54 9.53
N SER A 83 -0.18 20.48 10.46
CA SER A 83 0.18 21.60 11.34
C SER A 83 1.66 21.57 11.73
N GLY A 84 2.15 22.68 12.26
CA GLY A 84 3.53 22.81 12.76
C GLY A 84 4.57 23.19 11.70
N GLY A 85 5.66 23.79 12.17
CA GLY A 85 6.74 24.26 11.30
C GLY A 85 6.25 25.23 10.21
N PRO A 86 6.91 25.24 9.03
CA PRO A 86 6.52 26.13 7.92
C PRO A 86 5.12 25.87 7.34
N ILE A 87 4.53 24.69 7.57
CA ILE A 87 3.23 24.34 6.97
C ILE A 87 2.05 25.06 7.64
N GLU A 88 2.20 25.45 8.91
CA GLU A 88 1.15 26.14 9.68
C GLU A 88 0.74 27.46 9.04
N GLU A 89 1.72 28.18 8.48
CA GLU A 89 1.51 29.48 7.85
C GLU A 89 1.34 29.37 6.33
N ALA A 90 2.16 28.53 5.67
CA ALA A 90 2.22 28.46 4.22
C ALA A 90 1.22 27.46 3.61
N GLY A 91 0.68 26.54 4.40
CA GLY A 91 -0.03 25.37 3.91
C GLY A 91 0.88 24.43 3.11
N VAL A 92 0.26 23.50 2.36
CA VAL A 92 1.01 22.59 1.48
C VAL A 92 1.54 23.38 0.28
N ILE A 93 2.86 23.47 0.17
CA ILE A 93 3.54 24.16 -0.93
C ILE A 93 3.89 23.20 -2.08
N ALA A 94 4.00 23.74 -3.30
CA ALA A 94 4.41 22.97 -4.46
C ALA A 94 5.78 22.31 -4.23
N GLY A 95 5.88 21.02 -4.53
CA GLY A 95 7.09 20.22 -4.29
C GLY A 95 7.04 19.34 -3.04
N MET A 96 6.05 19.51 -2.14
CA MET A 96 5.83 18.60 -1.02
C MET A 96 5.24 17.24 -1.41
N SER A 97 4.91 17.04 -2.69
CA SER A 97 4.43 15.74 -3.16
C SER A 97 5.48 14.67 -2.91
N GLY A 98 5.12 13.62 -2.18
CA GLY A 98 6.04 12.55 -1.77
C GLY A 98 6.57 12.67 -0.35
N SER A 99 6.30 13.77 0.39
CA SER A 99 6.67 13.89 1.80
C SER A 99 5.98 12.80 2.63
N PRO A 100 6.73 11.86 3.26
CA PRO A 100 6.13 10.71 3.93
C PRO A 100 5.46 11.09 5.25
N VAL A 101 4.38 10.39 5.59
CA VAL A 101 3.65 10.52 6.86
C VAL A 101 3.64 9.19 7.59
N TYR A 102 3.87 9.23 8.90
CA TYR A 102 4.03 8.06 9.76
C TYR A 102 3.08 8.12 10.95
N ILE A 103 2.56 6.97 11.39
CA ILE A 103 1.89 6.78 12.69
C ILE A 103 2.59 5.62 13.38
N ASP A 104 2.98 5.80 14.65
CA ASP A 104 3.74 4.82 15.43
C ASP A 104 5.00 4.31 14.71
N GLY A 105 5.68 5.20 13.98
CA GLY A 105 6.89 4.88 13.20
C GLY A 105 6.62 4.12 11.89
N ARG A 106 5.37 3.75 11.59
CA ARG A 106 4.97 3.04 10.37
C ARG A 106 4.43 4.03 9.33
N MET A 107 4.92 3.95 8.09
CA MET A 107 4.50 4.85 7.01
C MET A 107 3.07 4.52 6.60
N ILE A 108 2.22 5.54 6.55
CA ILE A 108 0.81 5.41 6.14
C ILE A 108 0.55 5.92 4.72
N GLY A 109 1.49 6.70 4.18
CA GLY A 109 1.39 7.33 2.86
C GLY A 109 2.30 8.54 2.72
N ALA A 110 2.03 9.36 1.71
CA ALA A 110 2.74 10.59 1.46
C ALA A 110 1.77 11.74 1.15
N VAL A 111 2.18 12.97 1.46
CA VAL A 111 1.48 14.18 1.02
C VAL A 111 1.45 14.17 -0.51
N GLY A 112 0.26 14.34 -1.09
CA GLY A 112 0.09 14.33 -2.55
C GLY A 112 -0.84 15.42 -3.07
N TYR A 113 -1.80 15.85 -2.26
CA TYR A 113 -2.83 16.81 -2.64
C TYR A 113 -3.15 17.74 -1.47
N SER A 114 -3.60 18.95 -1.79
CA SER A 114 -4.11 19.94 -0.85
C SER A 114 -5.24 20.73 -1.50
N PHE A 115 -6.07 21.37 -0.69
CA PHE A 115 -7.23 22.16 -1.11
C PHE A 115 -7.39 23.39 -0.22
#